data_AF-A0A954I7E9-F1
#
_entry.id   AF-A0A954I7E9-F1
#
_cell.length_a   1.000
_cell.length_b   1.000
_cell.length_c   1.000
_cell.angle_alpha   90.00
_cell.angle_beta   90.00
_cell.angle_gamma   90.00
#
_symmetry.space_group_name_H-M   'P 1'
#
loop_
_entity.id
_entity.type
_entity.pdbx_description
1 polymer ?
#
loop_
_entity_poly.entity_id
_entity_poly.type
_entity_poly.pdbx_seq_one_letter_code
_entity_poly.pdbx_strand_id
1 'polypeptide(L)' 'MVRDFTSESLSHDPIHGYIPFTSRSGLPSDEVSEQELIDHPWVQRMRHIHQLQTAWWVFP' A
#
# COMPACT_ATOMS: atom_id res chain seq x y z
N MET A 1 0.54 17.92 16.37
CA MET A 1 -0.34 16.76 16.57
C MET A 1 0.56 15.54 16.63
N VAL A 2 0.61 14.84 17.76
CA VAL A 2 1.43 13.62 17.89
C VAL A 2 0.80 12.58 16.97
N ARG A 3 1.54 12.11 15.96
CA ARG A 3 1.07 11.03 15.08
C ARG A 3 1.12 9.72 15.86
N ASP A 4 0.02 8.98 15.84
CA ASP A 4 -0.08 7.69 16.50
C ASP A 4 0.55 6.62 15.61
N PHE A 5 1.83 6.35 15.81
CA PHE A 5 2.60 5.38 15.03
C PHE A 5 2.23 3.92 15.33
N THR A 6 1.29 3.65 16.23
CA THR A 6 0.89 2.28 16.59
C THR A 6 -0.19 1.71 15.68
N SER A 7 -1.03 2.58 15.10
CA SER A 7 -2.10 2.20 14.17
C SER A 7 -1.80 2.56 12.72
N GLU A 8 -0.82 3.45 12.48
CA GLU A 8 -0.47 3.95 11.15
C GLU A 8 0.90 3.39 10.71
N SER A 9 0.93 2.72 9.57
CA SER A 9 2.15 2.25 8.90
C SER A 9 2.48 3.13 7.70
N LEU A 10 3.73 3.08 7.23
CA LEU A 10 4.21 3.94 6.14
C LEU A 10 4.78 3.11 4.99
N SER A 11 4.40 3.45 3.76
CA SER A 11 5.00 2.94 2.53
C SER A 11 5.81 4.04 1.86
N HIS A 12 7.05 3.75 1.45
CA HIS A 12 7.89 4.73 0.75
C HIS A 12 7.64 4.66 -0.76
N ASP A 13 7.19 5.77 -1.34
CA ASP A 13 6.93 5.96 -2.76
C ASP A 13 7.88 7.03 -3.34
N PRO A 14 8.53 6.78 -4.50
CA PRO A 14 9.50 7.72 -5.07
C PRO A 14 8.89 9.03 -5.59
N ILE A 15 7.57 9.10 -5.82
CA ILE A 15 6.88 10.29 -6.34
C ILE A 15 6.27 11.09 -5.18
N HIS A 16 5.65 10.40 -4.22
CA HIS A 16 4.85 11.00 -3.16
C HIS A 16 5.53 10.99 -1.77
N GLY A 17 6.69 10.35 -1.63
CA GLY A 17 7.36 10.16 -0.35
C GLY A 17 6.66 9.09 0.50
N TYR A 18 6.53 9.31 1.81
CA TYR A 18 5.88 8.33 2.69
C TYR A 18 4.36 8.45 2.65
N ILE A 19 3.71 7.40 2.13
CA ILE A 19 2.25 7.25 2.11
C ILE A 19 1.84 6.48 3.37
N PRO A 20 1.05 7.07 4.27
CA PRO A 20 0.51 6.34 5.39
C PRO A 20 -0.61 5.39 4.99
N PHE A 21 -0.74 4.29 5.71
CA PHE A 21 -1.88 3.38 5.64
C PHE A 21 -2.21 2.81 7.02
N THR A 22 -3.49 2.49 7.22
CA THR A 22 -3.99 1.92 8.47
C THR A 22 -3.54 0.47 8.61
N SER A 23 -2.82 0.19 9.69
CA SER A 23 -2.35 -1.15 10.05
C SER A 23 -3.43 -1.97 10.75
N ARG A 24 -3.24 -3.30 10.83
CA ARG A 24 -4.15 -4.17 11.60
C ARG A 24 -4.07 -3.93 13.11
N SER A 25 -2.98 -3.34 13.62
CA SER A 25 -2.80 -3.14 15.05
C SER A 25 -3.69 -2.02 15.57
N GLY A 26 -4.50 -2.35 16.59
CA GLY A 26 -5.36 -1.38 17.29
C GLY A 26 -6.74 -1.19 16.68
N LEU A 27 -7.09 -1.89 15.59
CA LEU A 27 -8.44 -1.87 15.03
C LEU A 27 -9.38 -2.88 15.73
N PRO A 28 -10.69 -2.57 15.82
CA PRO A 28 -11.71 -3.52 16.21
C PRO A 28 -11.73 -4.76 15.29
N SER A 29 -12.08 -5.93 15.84
CA SER A 29 -12.06 -7.20 15.10
C SER A 29 -13.08 -7.30 13.95
N ASP A 30 -14.06 -6.39 13.92
CA ASP A 30 -15.11 -6.27 12.90
C ASP A 30 -14.76 -5.27 11.79
N GLU A 31 -13.58 -4.63 11.85
CA GLU A 31 -13.10 -3.71 10.82
C GLU A 31 -11.98 -4.32 9.97
N VAL A 32 -11.89 -3.87 8.72
CA VAL A 32 -10.85 -4.27 7.76
C VAL A 32 -9.87 -3.12 7.58
N SER A 33 -8.60 -3.37 7.91
CA SER A 33 -7.53 -2.38 7.71
C SER A 33 -7.14 -2.23 6.24
N GLU A 34 -6.55 -1.08 5.87
CA GLU A 34 -5.95 -0.90 4.55
C GLU A 34 -4.80 -1.88 4.30
N GLN A 35 -4.04 -2.21 5.34
CA GLN A 35 -3.00 -3.25 5.28
C GLN A 35 -3.57 -4.59 4.80
N GLU A 36 -4.75 -5.00 5.26
CA GLU A 36 -5.38 -6.25 4.81
C GLU A 36 -5.68 -6.26 3.32
N LEU A 37 -6.20 -5.14 2.80
CA LEU A 37 -6.46 -5.00 1.38
C LEU A 37 -5.16 -4.99 0.57
N ILE A 38 -4.15 -4.24 1.02
CA ILE A 38 -2.83 -4.17 0.38
C ILE A 38 -2.18 -5.55 0.33
N ASP A 39 -2.24 -6.31 1.43
CA ASP A 39 -1.63 -7.64 1.55
C ASP A 39 -2.47 -8.74 0.87
N HIS A 40 -3.71 -8.46 0.48
CA HIS A 40 -4.58 -9.43 -0.17
C HIS A 40 -3.99 -9.91 -1.51
N PRO A 41 -3.96 -11.23 -1.81
CA PRO A 41 -3.35 -11.77 -3.04
C PRO A 41 -3.86 -11.13 -4.34
N TRP A 42 -5.14 -10.77 -4.36
CA TRP A 42 -5.76 -10.07 -5.51
C TRP A 42 -5.18 -8.67 -5.76
N VAL A 43 -4.77 -7.94 -4.73
CA VAL A 43 -4.10 -6.64 -4.86
C VAL A 43 -2.62 -6.86 -5.18
N GLN A 44 -1.98 -7.78 -4.47
CA GLN A 44 -0.56 -8.13 -4.66
C GLN A 44 -0.24 -8.54 -6.11
N ARG A 45 -1.19 -9.17 -6.82
CA ARG A 45 -1.02 -9.55 -8.24
C ARG A 45 -0.72 -8.35 -9.16
N MET A 46 -1.15 -7.13 -8.80
CA MET A 46 -0.93 -5.93 -9.62
C MET A 46 0.56 -5.62 -9.83
N ARG A 47 1.44 -6.07 -8.91
CA ARG A 47 2.90 -5.94 -9.07
C ARG A 47 3.45 -6.65 -10.33
N HIS A 48 2.70 -7.57 -10.91
CA HIS A 48 3.08 -8.33 -12.11
C HIS A 48 2.47 -7.76 -13.39
N ILE A 49 1.80 -6.59 -13.32
CA ILE A 49 1.14 -5.94 -14.46
C ILE A 49 1.81 -4.60 -14.69
N HIS A 50 2.47 -4.42 -15.83
CA HIS A 50 3.09 -3.14 -16.19
C HIS A 50 2.01 -2.10 -16.44
N GLN A 51 2.03 -0.98 -15.70
CA GLN A 51 1.04 0.09 -15.83
C GLN A 51 0.86 0.59 -17.28
N LEU A 52 1.97 0.69 -18.03
CA LEU A 52 1.98 1.19 -19.41
C LEU A 52 2.20 0.10 -20.47
N GLN A 53 2.11 -1.18 -20.06
CA GLN A 53 2.17 -2.34 -20.96
C GLN A 53 3.38 -2.29 -21.92
N THR A 54 3.12 -2.20 -23.23
CA THR A 54 4.15 -2.26 -24.28
C THR A 54 5.08 -1.06 -24.29
N ALA A 55 4.71 0.07 -23.67
CA ALA A 55 5.58 1.25 -23.58
C ALA A 55 6.91 0.95 -22.86
N TRP A 56 6.92 -0.07 -21.98
CA TRP A 56 8.13 -0.54 -21.29
C TRP A 56 9.25 -0.98 -22.24
N TRP A 57 8.92 -1.44 -23.46
CA TRP A 57 9.93 -1.80 -24.47
C TRP A 57 10.65 -0.59 -25.08
N VAL A 58 10.06 0.60 -25.00
CA VAL A 58 10.59 1.83 -25.60
C VAL A 58 11.29 2.70 -24.54
N PHE A 59 10.80 2.68 -23.30
CA PHE A 59 11.32 3.47 -22.19
C PHE A 59 11.67 2.56 -21.00
N PRO A 60 12.92 2.02 -20.95
CA PRO A 60 13.36 1.14 -19.88
C PRO A 60 13.66 1.88 -18.57
#